data_AF-A0AB39R531-F1
#
_entry.id   AF-A0AB39R531-F1
#
_cell.length_a   1.000
_cell.length_b   1.000
_cell.length_c   1.000
_cell.angle_alpha   90.00
_cell.angle_beta   90.00
_cell.angle_gamma   90.00
#
_symmetry.space_group_name_H-M   'P 1'
#
loop_
_entity.id
_entity.type
_entity.pdbx_description
1 polymer ?
#
loop_
_entity_poly.entity_id
_entity_poly.type
_entity_poly.pdbx_seq_one_letter_code
_entity_poly.pdbx_strand_id
1 'polypeptide(L)'
;MSTPPQQPPSGPQQPGSDPQDTIAAQQPPTPAQPSSGQSPPAVPPQPTAYPYPNPQSPLPQNPYAQPAPPEQASPYAAPPGYGYPPPAAAPATGPSTAGRAVLWAVVGAVVASAGWAAGLFLTGGSGTGADLRGYRAPANLCAGSDYSSFKDEYPVDDPAPTKNAMKDPVLDESYCSLSLKKTGSGYGDAYLSLQLDLHRRTDPAPEFTATWKNYGDSHTDYDVTPVRGIGDEAYLVTQDTSNGSTTSGSRYATLAVRDGWMTFTMYYSAYFSSYDSDTDPPGLDDVTGWLKTDTKSTLEQLKA
;
A
#
# COMPACT_ATOMS: atom_id res chain seq x y z
N MET A 1 -40.73 -64.32 49.33
CA MET A 1 -42.09 -63.75 49.49
C MET A 1 -42.05 -62.40 48.84
N SER A 2 -42.73 -62.29 47.71
CA SER A 2 -42.73 -61.16 46.76
C SER A 2 -44.16 -60.66 46.62
N THR A 3 -44.37 -59.34 46.51
CA THR A 3 -45.40 -58.60 45.72
C THR A 3 -45.65 -57.20 46.35
N PRO A 4 -46.21 -56.20 45.63
CA PRO A 4 -45.73 -55.55 44.39
C PRO A 4 -45.98 -53.99 44.44
N PRO A 5 -45.86 -53.21 43.33
CA PRO A 5 -45.88 -51.74 43.32
C PRO A 5 -47.26 -51.14 43.00
N GLN A 6 -47.44 -49.82 43.15
CA GLN A 6 -48.56 -49.10 42.50
C GLN A 6 -48.19 -47.73 41.92
N GLN A 7 -48.64 -47.54 40.69
CA GLN A 7 -48.68 -46.35 39.84
C GLN A 7 -50.16 -45.80 39.84
N PRO A 8 -50.55 -44.79 39.02
CA PRO A 8 -51.39 -43.65 39.39
C PRO A 8 -52.87 -43.81 38.94
N PRO A 9 -53.69 -42.74 38.95
CA PRO A 9 -54.82 -42.65 38.01
C PRO A 9 -54.78 -41.42 37.09
N SER A 10 -55.33 -41.67 35.91
CA SER A 10 -55.40 -40.85 34.70
C SER A 10 -56.81 -40.25 34.50
N GLY A 11 -56.89 -39.09 33.85
CA GLY A 11 -57.93 -38.69 32.87
C GLY A 11 -59.39 -38.46 33.34
N PRO A 12 -60.17 -37.66 32.58
CA PRO A 12 -60.97 -38.27 31.51
C PRO A 12 -60.91 -37.61 30.10
N GLN A 13 -61.53 -38.35 29.17
CA GLN A 13 -61.52 -38.44 27.70
C GLN A 13 -62.21 -37.32 26.85
N GLN A 14 -61.63 -37.06 25.66
CA GLN A 14 -62.15 -37.01 24.24
C GLN A 14 -63.57 -36.46 23.89
N PRO A 15 -63.95 -36.13 22.61
CA PRO A 15 -63.40 -36.58 21.30
C PRO A 15 -63.35 -35.55 20.11
N GLY A 16 -62.55 -35.88 19.07
CA GLY A 16 -63.06 -36.10 17.69
C GLY A 16 -63.04 -34.98 16.61
N SER A 17 -62.46 -35.35 15.46
CA SER A 17 -62.73 -34.98 14.04
C SER A 17 -62.25 -33.65 13.41
N ASP A 18 -61.33 -33.79 12.45
CA ASP A 18 -61.16 -32.96 11.23
C ASP A 18 -62.23 -33.33 10.17
N PRO A 19 -62.69 -32.43 9.26
CA PRO A 19 -61.96 -32.17 8.01
C PRO A 19 -62.06 -30.73 7.40
N GLN A 20 -61.14 -30.48 6.46
CA GLN A 20 -61.00 -29.42 5.44
C GLN A 20 -62.12 -28.37 5.25
N ASP A 21 -61.73 -27.09 5.19
CA ASP A 21 -62.17 -26.16 4.13
C ASP A 21 -61.29 -24.89 4.03
N THR A 22 -60.92 -24.55 2.81
CA THR A 22 -60.20 -23.33 2.38
C THR A 22 -61.09 -22.10 2.40
N ILE A 23 -60.70 -21.03 3.12
CA ILE A 23 -61.10 -19.63 2.83
C ILE A 23 -59.90 -18.69 3.05
N ALA A 24 -59.73 -17.78 2.09
CA ALA A 24 -58.68 -16.78 2.01
C ALA A 24 -58.86 -15.57 2.95
N ALA A 25 -57.75 -14.87 3.16
CA ALA A 25 -57.58 -13.46 3.56
C ALA A 25 -57.77 -13.07 5.04
N GLN A 26 -56.66 -12.65 5.68
CA GLN A 26 -56.45 -11.28 6.18
C GLN A 26 -55.02 -11.10 6.72
N GLN A 27 -54.35 -10.03 6.29
CA GLN A 27 -53.03 -9.60 6.79
C GLN A 27 -53.12 -9.19 8.28
N PRO A 28 -52.08 -9.47 9.09
CA PRO A 28 -51.98 -8.88 10.42
C PRO A 28 -51.65 -7.38 10.34
N PRO A 29 -52.21 -6.54 11.24
CA PRO A 29 -52.07 -5.09 11.22
C PRO A 29 -50.66 -4.64 11.60
N THR A 30 -50.18 -3.62 10.89
CA THR A 30 -48.95 -2.87 11.15
C THR A 30 -49.10 -2.05 12.45
N PRO A 31 -48.12 -2.07 13.37
CA PRO A 31 -48.14 -1.16 14.52
C PRO A 31 -47.93 0.29 14.10
N ALA A 32 -48.78 1.18 14.62
CA ALA A 32 -48.79 2.61 14.37
C ALA A 32 -47.53 3.31 14.92
N GLN A 33 -46.91 4.15 14.08
CA GLN A 33 -45.87 5.11 14.48
C GLN A 33 -46.47 6.29 15.26
N PRO A 34 -45.85 6.72 16.38
CA PRO A 34 -46.15 8.01 16.97
C PRO A 34 -45.44 9.13 16.18
N SER A 35 -46.24 10.06 15.67
CA SER A 35 -45.79 11.32 15.08
C SER A 35 -45.23 12.24 16.16
N SER A 36 -43.94 12.51 16.12
CA SER A 36 -43.33 13.66 16.78
C SER A 36 -42.67 14.52 15.73
N GLY A 37 -43.11 15.77 15.65
CA GLY A 37 -42.48 16.79 14.83
C GLY A 37 -41.12 17.14 15.42
N GLN A 38 -40.07 16.73 14.75
CA GLN A 38 -38.74 17.29 14.90
C GLN A 38 -38.28 17.71 13.51
N SER A 39 -38.01 19.02 13.37
CA SER A 39 -37.29 19.56 12.22
C SER A 39 -35.99 18.76 12.04
N PRO A 40 -35.60 18.42 10.80
CA PRO A 40 -34.36 17.67 10.58
C PRO A 40 -33.18 18.46 11.15
N PRO A 41 -32.21 17.79 11.81
CA PRO A 41 -30.98 18.45 12.20
C PRO A 41 -30.30 19.01 10.95
N ALA A 42 -29.80 20.24 11.04
CA ALA A 42 -29.04 20.87 9.98
C ALA A 42 -27.89 19.95 9.58
N VAL A 43 -27.86 19.54 8.31
CA VAL A 43 -26.74 18.82 7.72
C VAL A 43 -25.52 19.73 7.85
N PRO A 44 -24.44 19.33 8.56
CA PRO A 44 -23.20 20.10 8.53
C PRO A 44 -22.72 20.16 7.08
N PRO A 45 -22.25 21.31 6.59
CA PRO A 45 -21.79 21.43 5.21
C PRO A 45 -20.72 20.38 4.94
N GLN A 46 -20.96 19.57 3.91
CA GLN A 46 -19.96 18.66 3.35
C GLN A 46 -18.66 19.45 3.11
N PRO A 47 -17.48 18.97 3.55
CA PRO A 47 -16.23 19.56 3.13
C PRO A 47 -16.18 19.46 1.60
N THR A 48 -16.20 20.62 0.95
CA THR A 48 -16.02 20.73 -0.50
C THR A 48 -14.73 20.02 -0.89
N ALA A 49 -14.85 19.10 -1.84
CA ALA A 49 -13.72 18.52 -2.54
C ALA A 49 -12.71 19.62 -2.93
N TYR A 50 -11.43 19.33 -2.72
CA TYR A 50 -10.32 20.19 -3.11
C TYR A 50 -10.54 20.74 -4.53
N PRO A 51 -10.49 22.06 -4.75
CA PRO A 51 -10.54 22.60 -6.09
C PRO A 51 -9.29 22.14 -6.84
N TYR A 52 -9.47 21.34 -7.88
CA TYR A 52 -8.45 21.22 -8.91
C TYR A 52 -8.22 22.62 -9.51
N PRO A 53 -6.97 23.11 -9.60
CA PRO A 53 -6.71 24.40 -10.21
C PRO A 53 -7.07 24.34 -11.70
N ASN A 54 -8.09 25.13 -12.06
CA ASN A 54 -8.43 25.47 -13.43
C ASN A 54 -7.24 26.25 -14.06
N PRO A 55 -6.70 25.88 -15.24
CA PRO A 55 -5.45 26.47 -15.77
C PRO A 55 -5.51 27.96 -16.18
N GLN A 56 -6.59 28.69 -15.89
CA GLN A 56 -6.84 30.01 -16.48
C GLN A 56 -7.27 31.11 -15.49
N SER A 57 -6.93 31.01 -14.20
CA SER A 57 -7.14 32.11 -13.25
C SER A 57 -5.81 32.75 -12.81
N PRO A 58 -5.68 34.09 -12.77
CA PRO A 58 -4.48 34.77 -12.28
C PRO A 58 -4.33 34.54 -10.77
N LEU A 59 -3.11 34.19 -10.34
CA LEU A 59 -2.77 33.85 -8.96
C LEU A 59 -2.95 35.06 -8.00
N PRO A 60 -3.54 34.86 -6.80
CA PRO A 60 -3.53 35.87 -5.75
C PRO A 60 -2.12 36.04 -5.15
N GLN A 61 -1.68 37.29 -4.96
CA GLN A 61 -0.35 37.63 -4.46
C GLN A 61 -0.21 37.30 -2.97
N ASN A 62 0.79 36.49 -2.63
CA ASN A 62 1.09 36.08 -1.25
C ASN A 62 1.97 37.16 -0.55
N PRO A 63 1.53 37.76 0.58
CA PRO A 63 2.25 38.84 1.26
C PRO A 63 3.48 38.40 2.07
N TYR A 64 3.81 37.10 2.12
CA TYR A 64 4.98 36.55 2.81
C TYR A 64 6.04 35.94 1.88
N ALA A 65 6.02 36.28 0.59
CA ALA A 65 7.06 35.85 -0.33
C ALA A 65 8.41 36.49 0.07
N GLN A 66 9.41 35.65 0.36
CA GLN A 66 10.79 36.10 0.53
C GLN A 66 11.29 36.76 -0.78
N PRO A 67 12.17 37.76 -0.70
CA PRO A 67 12.80 38.34 -1.89
C PRO A 67 13.50 37.24 -2.69
N ALA A 68 13.26 37.20 -4.00
CA ALA A 68 13.97 36.32 -4.90
C ALA A 68 15.49 36.57 -4.79
N PRO A 69 16.35 35.53 -4.87
CA PRO A 69 17.78 35.72 -5.02
C PRO A 69 18.05 36.57 -6.27
N PRO A 70 19.04 37.47 -6.26
CA PRO A 70 19.38 38.24 -7.43
C PRO A 70 19.72 37.31 -8.61
N GLU A 71 19.16 37.62 -9.78
CA GLU A 71 19.40 36.92 -11.03
C GLU A 71 20.91 36.77 -11.26
N GLN A 72 21.38 35.52 -11.27
CA GLN A 72 22.73 35.19 -11.67
C GLN A 72 22.80 35.38 -13.19
N ALA A 73 23.38 36.51 -13.60
CA ALA A 73 23.53 36.89 -14.99
C ALA A 73 24.18 35.76 -15.80
N SER A 74 23.53 35.38 -16.89
CA SER A 74 24.09 34.52 -17.94
C SER A 74 25.52 34.97 -18.32
N PRO A 75 26.46 34.04 -18.54
CA PRO A 75 27.87 34.36 -18.81
C PRO A 75 28.16 34.97 -20.19
N TYR A 76 27.15 35.58 -20.83
CA TYR A 76 27.27 36.25 -22.13
C TYR A 76 26.91 37.74 -22.01
N ALA A 77 27.62 38.47 -21.16
CA ALA A 77 27.65 39.93 -21.19
C ALA A 77 29.09 40.38 -21.47
N ALA A 78 29.31 40.93 -22.66
CA ALA A 78 30.60 41.47 -23.09
C ALA A 78 30.92 42.82 -22.40
N PRO A 79 32.19 43.08 -22.02
CA PRO A 79 32.59 44.36 -21.45
C PRO A 79 32.83 45.44 -22.53
N PRO A 80 32.74 46.74 -22.18
CA PRO A 80 33.09 47.84 -23.06
C PRO A 80 34.58 48.21 -22.94
N GLY A 81 35.26 48.39 -24.08
CA GLY A 81 36.38 49.34 -24.19
C GLY A 81 37.79 48.79 -24.47
N TYR A 82 38.28 49.15 -25.67
CA TYR A 82 39.66 49.40 -26.09
C TYR A 82 40.63 48.24 -26.37
N GLY A 83 40.90 48.08 -27.66
CA GLY A 83 42.09 47.41 -28.20
C GLY A 83 41.76 46.68 -29.51
N TYR A 84 41.90 47.35 -30.65
CA TYR A 84 41.89 46.71 -31.97
C TYR A 84 43.16 45.84 -32.11
N PRO A 85 43.07 44.52 -32.36
CA PRO A 85 44.05 43.81 -33.18
C PRO A 85 43.62 43.93 -34.65
N PRO A 86 44.57 43.82 -35.61
CA PRO A 86 44.27 44.04 -37.02
C PRO A 86 43.24 43.04 -37.53
N PRO A 87 42.43 43.41 -38.54
CA PRO A 87 41.44 42.50 -39.10
C PRO A 87 42.14 41.26 -39.64
N ALA A 88 41.80 40.08 -39.11
CA ALA A 88 42.10 38.83 -39.77
C ALA A 88 41.38 38.85 -41.13
N ALA A 89 42.18 38.69 -42.18
CA ALA A 89 41.73 38.73 -43.56
C ALA A 89 40.50 37.84 -43.75
N ALA A 90 39.49 38.37 -44.45
CA ALA A 90 38.41 37.56 -44.97
C ALA A 90 39.00 36.37 -45.75
N PRO A 91 38.54 35.13 -45.53
CA PRO A 91 38.88 34.06 -46.45
C PRO A 91 38.39 34.51 -47.81
N ALA A 92 39.33 34.56 -48.75
CA ALA A 92 39.03 34.81 -50.14
C ALA A 92 37.80 33.98 -50.53
N THR A 93 36.83 34.65 -51.12
CA THR A 93 35.69 34.05 -51.80
C THR A 93 36.21 33.09 -52.86
N GLY A 94 36.46 31.85 -52.45
CA GLY A 94 36.76 30.72 -53.30
C GLY A 94 35.44 30.03 -53.66
N PRO A 95 35.19 29.68 -54.94
CA PRO A 95 33.96 29.01 -55.32
C PRO A 95 33.91 27.61 -54.66
N SER A 96 32.76 27.26 -54.08
CA SER A 96 32.26 25.88 -53.90
C SER A 96 32.81 24.95 -52.80
N THR A 97 33.16 25.42 -51.59
CA THR A 97 33.48 24.50 -50.46
C THR A 97 32.59 24.60 -49.23
N ALA A 98 31.77 25.66 -49.10
CA ALA A 98 30.85 25.84 -47.98
C ALA A 98 29.84 24.68 -47.84
N GLY A 99 29.36 24.13 -48.95
CA GLY A 99 28.46 22.97 -48.95
C GLY A 99 29.11 21.70 -48.39
N ARG A 100 30.42 21.51 -48.62
CA ARG A 100 31.18 20.37 -48.07
C ARG A 100 31.40 20.51 -46.56
N ALA A 101 31.70 21.71 -46.07
CA ALA A 101 31.87 21.96 -44.64
C ALA A 101 30.55 21.76 -43.87
N VAL A 102 29.43 22.24 -44.42
CA VAL A 102 28.09 22.02 -43.86
C VAL A 102 27.72 20.54 -43.86
N LEU A 103 28.02 19.82 -44.95
CA LEU A 103 27.82 18.36 -45.01
C LEU A 103 28.59 17.62 -43.91
N TRP A 104 29.85 17.97 -43.67
CA TRP A 104 30.64 17.35 -42.61
C TRP A 104 30.09 17.65 -41.20
N ALA A 105 29.59 18.85 -40.96
CA ALA A 105 28.96 19.20 -39.68
C ALA A 105 27.66 18.40 -39.45
N VAL A 106 26.83 18.23 -40.48
CA VAL A 106 25.61 17.41 -40.39
C VAL A 106 25.95 15.94 -40.16
N VAL A 107 26.95 15.39 -40.85
CA VAL A 107 27.41 14.01 -40.62
C VAL A 107 27.94 13.85 -39.19
N GLY A 108 28.72 14.80 -38.69
CA GLY A 108 29.20 14.80 -37.30
C GLY A 108 28.04 14.81 -36.29
N ALA A 109 27.03 15.65 -36.52
CA ALA A 109 25.85 15.71 -35.65
C ALA A 109 25.04 14.40 -35.69
N VAL A 110 24.88 13.78 -36.86
CA VAL A 110 24.17 12.49 -37.01
C VAL A 110 24.93 11.36 -36.33
N VAL A 111 26.26 11.28 -36.50
CA VAL A 111 27.09 10.24 -35.86
C VAL A 111 27.11 10.43 -34.35
N ALA A 112 27.24 11.66 -33.86
CA ALA A 112 27.16 11.95 -32.44
C ALA A 112 25.79 11.58 -31.87
N SER A 113 24.70 11.93 -32.56
CA SER A 113 23.33 11.60 -32.14
C SER A 113 23.08 10.09 -32.16
N ALA A 114 23.59 9.38 -33.17
CA ALA A 114 23.53 7.93 -33.25
C ALA A 114 24.36 7.25 -32.16
N GLY A 115 25.52 7.83 -31.81
CA GLY A 115 26.36 7.36 -30.70
C GLY A 115 25.67 7.53 -29.35
N TRP A 116 25.02 8.67 -29.10
CA TRP A 116 24.20 8.89 -27.90
C TRP A 116 22.98 7.97 -27.87
N ALA A 117 22.26 7.82 -28.98
CA ALA A 117 21.12 6.91 -29.08
C ALA A 117 21.56 5.45 -28.85
N ALA A 118 22.64 5.00 -29.47
CA ALA A 118 23.20 3.67 -29.24
C ALA A 118 23.66 3.49 -27.78
N GLY A 119 24.26 4.52 -27.18
CA GLY A 119 24.60 4.54 -25.76
C GLY A 119 23.37 4.38 -24.88
N LEU A 120 22.27 5.08 -25.17
CA LEU A 120 20.99 4.94 -24.46
C LEU A 120 20.33 3.57 -24.69
N PHE A 121 20.44 3.00 -25.89
CA PHE A 121 19.93 1.65 -26.16
C PHE A 121 20.74 0.55 -25.47
N LEU A 122 22.07 0.72 -25.38
CA LEU A 122 22.96 -0.21 -24.68
C LEU A 122 22.87 -0.08 -23.15
N THR A 123 22.54 1.11 -22.64
CA THR A 123 22.36 1.34 -21.19
C THR A 123 20.91 1.18 -20.72
N GLY A 124 19.93 1.21 -21.61
CA GLY A 124 18.50 1.26 -21.25
C GLY A 124 17.59 0.19 -21.86
N GLY A 125 18.09 -0.73 -22.70
CA GLY A 125 17.20 -1.51 -23.58
C GLY A 125 17.23 -3.04 -23.54
N SER A 126 18.20 -3.69 -22.88
CA SER A 126 18.30 -5.15 -22.95
C SER A 126 18.84 -5.75 -21.66
N GLY A 127 18.08 -5.55 -20.58
CA GLY A 127 18.25 -6.35 -19.37
C GLY A 127 17.90 -7.81 -19.68
N THR A 128 18.76 -8.73 -19.24
CA THR A 128 18.39 -10.12 -18.95
C THR A 128 16.99 -10.17 -18.35
N GLY A 129 16.14 -11.11 -18.78
CA GLY A 129 14.74 -11.17 -18.33
C GLY A 129 14.60 -11.02 -16.80
N ALA A 130 13.50 -10.41 -16.36
CA ALA A 130 13.25 -10.11 -14.95
C ALA A 130 13.59 -11.28 -14.02
N ASP A 131 14.33 -11.01 -12.94
CA ASP A 131 14.68 -12.01 -11.93
C ASP A 131 13.49 -12.27 -11.00
N LEU A 132 12.49 -12.98 -11.51
CA LEU A 132 11.27 -13.27 -10.75
C LEU A 132 11.45 -14.40 -9.72
N ARG A 133 12.59 -15.10 -9.71
CA ARG A 133 12.92 -16.20 -8.76
C ARG A 133 11.82 -17.26 -8.55
N GLY A 134 11.00 -17.48 -9.57
CA GLY A 134 9.87 -18.42 -9.50
C GLY A 134 8.63 -17.88 -8.82
N TYR A 135 8.65 -16.65 -8.28
CA TYR A 135 7.50 -16.03 -7.63
C TYR A 135 6.30 -15.86 -8.56
N ARG A 136 5.11 -15.89 -7.96
CA ARG A 136 3.84 -15.54 -8.58
C ARG A 136 3.07 -14.60 -7.65
N ALA A 137 2.36 -13.66 -8.26
CA ALA A 137 1.39 -12.81 -7.58
C ALA A 137 0.00 -13.48 -7.65
N PRO A 138 -0.50 -14.12 -6.58
CA PRO A 138 -1.80 -14.80 -6.60
C PRO A 138 -2.97 -13.81 -6.62
N ALA A 139 -4.06 -14.17 -7.28
CA ALA A 139 -5.28 -13.34 -7.25
C ALA A 139 -5.91 -13.23 -5.86
N ASN A 140 -5.56 -14.15 -4.94
CA ASN A 140 -6.00 -14.16 -3.57
C ASN A 140 -4.80 -14.37 -2.63
N LEU A 141 -4.15 -13.27 -2.24
CA LEU A 141 -2.99 -13.33 -1.34
C LEU A 141 -3.36 -13.84 0.05
N CYS A 142 -4.57 -13.55 0.53
CA CYS A 142 -5.04 -14.03 1.85
C CYS A 142 -5.08 -15.56 1.96
N ALA A 143 -5.32 -16.26 0.85
CA ALA A 143 -5.33 -17.74 0.82
C ALA A 143 -3.94 -18.34 0.53
N GLY A 144 -3.02 -17.56 -0.04
CA GLY A 144 -1.67 -18.00 -0.41
C GLY A 144 -0.58 -17.51 0.55
N SER A 145 -0.95 -16.91 1.68
CA SER A 145 -0.02 -16.41 2.68
C SER A 145 -0.19 -17.16 4.00
N ASP A 146 0.93 -17.37 4.65
CA ASP A 146 0.97 -17.83 6.03
C ASP A 146 0.84 -16.64 6.97
N TYR A 147 0.00 -16.81 7.98
CA TYR A 147 -0.09 -15.93 9.15
C TYR A 147 -0.46 -16.77 10.39
N SER A 148 -0.05 -18.03 10.38
CA SER A 148 -0.39 -19.01 11.41
C SER A 148 0.27 -18.70 12.75
N SER A 149 1.41 -18.01 12.77
CA SER A 149 2.04 -17.59 14.03
C SER A 149 1.18 -16.62 14.82
N PHE A 150 0.26 -15.90 14.16
CA PHE A 150 -0.71 -15.03 14.83
C PHE A 150 -1.90 -15.78 15.44
N LYS A 151 -2.13 -17.06 15.11
CA LYS A 151 -3.38 -17.77 15.43
C LYS A 151 -3.50 -18.20 16.88
N ASP A 152 -2.38 -18.38 17.58
CA ASP A 152 -2.42 -18.67 19.01
C ASP A 152 -2.98 -17.47 19.80
N GLU A 153 -2.63 -16.26 19.38
CA GLU A 153 -3.11 -15.01 19.98
C GLU A 153 -4.48 -14.59 19.43
N TYR A 154 -4.66 -14.73 18.12
CA TYR A 154 -5.84 -14.29 17.38
C TYR A 154 -6.54 -15.47 16.68
N PRO A 155 -7.19 -16.36 17.44
CA PRO A 155 -7.73 -17.62 16.91
C PRO A 155 -8.99 -17.45 16.06
N VAL A 156 -9.64 -16.28 16.09
CA VAL A 156 -10.87 -16.05 15.34
C VAL A 156 -10.54 -15.57 13.93
N ASP A 157 -10.95 -16.34 12.93
CA ASP A 157 -10.78 -15.97 11.52
C ASP A 157 -11.58 -14.71 11.16
N ASP A 158 -10.99 -13.88 10.30
CA ASP A 158 -11.73 -12.83 9.60
C ASP A 158 -12.61 -13.50 8.52
N PRO A 159 -13.95 -13.40 8.60
CA PRO A 159 -14.83 -14.02 7.61
C PRO A 159 -14.82 -13.29 6.25
N ALA A 160 -14.31 -12.06 6.20
CA ALA A 160 -14.36 -11.22 5.00
C ALA A 160 -13.09 -10.36 4.84
N PRO A 161 -11.90 -10.98 4.75
CA PRO A 161 -10.67 -10.24 4.54
C PRO A 161 -10.72 -9.52 3.19
N THR A 162 -10.18 -8.30 3.16
CA THR A 162 -10.06 -7.53 1.93
C THR A 162 -8.96 -8.13 1.08
N LYS A 163 -9.24 -8.32 -0.20
CA LYS A 163 -8.28 -8.84 -1.18
C LYS A 163 -8.46 -8.13 -2.52
N ASN A 164 -7.34 -7.77 -3.13
CA ASN A 164 -7.29 -7.26 -4.49
C ASN A 164 -6.04 -7.81 -5.19
N ALA A 165 -6.12 -7.86 -6.51
CA ALA A 165 -4.99 -8.19 -7.34
C ALA A 165 -5.05 -7.37 -8.62
N MET A 166 -3.88 -6.97 -9.10
CA MET A 166 -3.69 -6.29 -10.37
C MET A 166 -2.76 -7.13 -11.23
N LYS A 167 -3.07 -7.21 -12.52
CA LYS A 167 -2.22 -7.84 -13.53
C LYS A 167 -1.91 -6.83 -14.60
N ASP A 168 -0.63 -6.54 -14.78
CA ASP A 168 -0.12 -5.66 -15.81
C ASP A 168 1.18 -6.24 -16.43
N PRO A 169 1.47 -6.01 -17.72
CA PRO A 169 2.72 -6.47 -18.33
C PRO A 169 4.02 -5.98 -17.64
N VAL A 170 3.94 -4.93 -16.82
CA VAL A 170 5.05 -4.32 -16.09
C VAL A 170 5.08 -4.76 -14.62
N LEU A 171 3.93 -4.94 -13.99
CA LEU A 171 3.78 -5.20 -12.56
C LEU A 171 2.56 -6.08 -12.29
N ASP A 172 2.74 -7.16 -11.54
CA ASP A 172 1.60 -7.79 -10.89
C ASP A 172 1.57 -7.38 -9.41
N GLU A 173 0.40 -7.04 -8.91
CA GLU A 173 0.17 -6.74 -7.50
C GLU A 173 -0.81 -7.74 -6.91
N SER A 174 -0.57 -8.12 -5.66
CA SER A 174 -1.48 -8.92 -4.84
C SER A 174 -1.52 -8.31 -3.44
N TYR A 175 -2.73 -8.13 -2.91
CA TYR A 175 -2.93 -7.53 -1.60
C TYR A 175 -3.91 -8.35 -0.76
N CYS A 176 -3.64 -8.38 0.54
CA CYS A 176 -4.53 -8.90 1.56
C CYS A 176 -4.56 -7.96 2.75
N SER A 177 -5.74 -7.75 3.34
CA SER A 177 -5.87 -7.12 4.65
C SER A 177 -6.94 -7.83 5.46
N LEU A 178 -6.62 -8.14 6.71
CA LEU A 178 -7.51 -8.88 7.60
C LEU A 178 -7.47 -8.32 9.02
N SER A 179 -8.57 -8.54 9.73
CA SER A 179 -8.68 -8.28 11.16
C SER A 179 -8.13 -9.47 11.94
N LEU A 180 -7.28 -9.20 12.92
CA LEU A 180 -6.82 -10.18 13.90
C LEU A 180 -7.72 -10.08 15.13
N LYS A 181 -8.33 -11.21 15.51
CA LYS A 181 -9.40 -11.25 16.53
C LYS A 181 -9.15 -12.30 17.60
N LYS A 182 -9.30 -11.88 18.85
CA LYS A 182 -9.38 -12.73 20.04
C LYS A 182 -10.78 -13.33 20.18
N THR A 183 -10.87 -14.38 20.99
CA THR A 183 -12.17 -15.01 21.29
C THR A 183 -13.05 -14.04 22.08
N GLY A 184 -14.27 -13.81 21.58
CA GLY A 184 -15.24 -12.91 22.21
C GLY A 184 -15.18 -11.46 21.74
N SER A 185 -14.15 -11.07 20.96
CA SER A 185 -14.04 -9.72 20.42
C SER A 185 -15.08 -9.44 19.32
N GLY A 186 -15.81 -8.33 19.47
CA GLY A 186 -16.75 -7.86 18.46
C GLY A 186 -16.05 -7.33 17.20
N TYR A 187 -14.91 -6.65 17.38
CA TYR A 187 -14.11 -6.01 16.35
C TYR A 187 -12.70 -6.61 16.27
N GLY A 188 -11.87 -6.12 15.35
CA GLY A 188 -10.45 -6.48 15.28
C GLY A 188 -9.68 -5.92 16.47
N ASP A 189 -8.93 -6.78 17.16
CA ASP A 189 -8.01 -6.37 18.23
C ASP A 189 -6.68 -5.87 17.63
N ALA A 190 -6.34 -6.35 16.44
CA ALA A 190 -5.25 -5.85 15.61
C ALA A 190 -5.59 -6.03 14.12
N TYR A 191 -4.71 -5.58 13.25
CA TYR A 191 -4.85 -5.69 11.79
C TYR A 191 -3.55 -6.16 11.17
N LEU A 192 -3.68 -7.02 10.15
CA LEU A 192 -2.57 -7.51 9.35
C LEU A 192 -2.84 -7.18 7.88
N SER A 193 -1.86 -6.56 7.22
CA SER A 193 -1.87 -6.29 5.79
C SER A 193 -0.65 -6.92 5.13
N LEU A 194 -0.86 -7.53 3.97
CA LEU A 194 0.17 -8.16 3.17
C LEU A 194 0.10 -7.59 1.77
N GLN A 195 1.24 -7.24 1.20
CA GLN A 195 1.33 -6.78 -0.18
C GLN A 195 2.50 -7.47 -0.87
N LEU A 196 2.26 -7.96 -2.08
CA LEU A 196 3.28 -8.48 -2.98
C LEU A 196 3.23 -7.72 -4.29
N ASP A 197 4.40 -7.21 -4.68
CA ASP A 197 4.63 -6.55 -5.95
C ASP A 197 5.66 -7.37 -6.74
N LEU A 198 5.24 -7.91 -7.87
CA LEU A 198 6.10 -8.71 -8.75
C LEU A 198 6.46 -7.87 -9.98
N HIS A 199 7.64 -7.26 -9.96
CA HIS A 199 8.09 -6.36 -11.01
C HIS A 199 8.60 -7.17 -12.20
N ARG A 200 7.99 -6.97 -13.38
CA ARG A 200 8.28 -7.74 -14.60
C ARG A 200 9.20 -7.01 -15.57
N ARG A 201 9.41 -5.70 -15.39
CA ARG A 201 10.18 -4.84 -16.32
C ARG A 201 11.18 -3.91 -15.66
N THR A 202 11.00 -3.57 -14.39
CA THR A 202 11.88 -2.66 -13.65
C THR A 202 12.46 -3.37 -12.45
N ASP A 203 13.75 -3.20 -12.21
CA ASP A 203 14.40 -3.69 -11.00
C ASP A 203 14.00 -2.81 -9.80
N PRO A 204 13.32 -3.38 -8.77
CA PRO A 204 12.90 -2.60 -7.62
C PRO A 204 14.05 -2.32 -6.64
N ALA A 205 15.24 -2.92 -6.79
CA ALA A 205 16.27 -2.88 -5.76
C ALA A 205 16.69 -1.47 -5.32
N PRO A 206 17.00 -0.52 -6.22
CA PRO A 206 17.45 0.81 -5.79
C PRO A 206 16.39 1.57 -4.99
N GLU A 207 15.12 1.49 -5.43
CA GLU A 207 14.00 2.16 -4.77
C GLU A 207 13.63 1.48 -3.45
N PHE A 208 13.65 0.14 -3.42
CA PHE A 208 13.41 -0.65 -2.21
C PHE A 208 14.43 -0.32 -1.12
N THR A 209 15.73 -0.34 -1.45
CA THR A 209 16.78 0.03 -0.50
C THR A 209 16.60 1.47 -0.02
N ALA A 210 16.39 2.42 -0.94
CA ALA A 210 16.25 3.83 -0.58
C ALA A 210 15.05 4.08 0.35
N THR A 211 13.93 3.40 0.10
CA THR A 211 12.69 3.55 0.87
C THR A 211 12.83 2.94 2.26
N TRP A 212 13.26 1.68 2.36
CA TRP A 212 13.16 0.92 3.60
C TRP A 212 14.37 1.10 4.52
N LYS A 213 15.58 1.27 3.96
CA LYS A 213 16.77 1.54 4.78
C LYS A 213 16.68 2.89 5.49
N ASN A 214 16.11 3.88 4.83
CA ASN A 214 16.05 5.26 5.30
C ASN A 214 14.65 5.62 5.83
N TYR A 215 13.80 4.63 6.12
CA TYR A 215 12.42 4.89 6.54
C TYR A 215 12.37 5.82 7.77
N GLY A 216 13.26 5.60 8.74
CA GLY A 216 13.40 6.43 9.94
C GLY A 216 13.83 7.88 9.69
N ASP A 217 14.46 8.19 8.56
CA ASP A 217 14.85 9.57 8.22
C ASP A 217 13.62 10.45 7.91
N SER A 218 12.57 9.83 7.37
CA SER A 218 11.29 10.49 7.06
C SER A 218 10.22 10.26 8.12
N HIS A 219 10.41 9.25 8.97
CA HIS A 219 9.50 8.84 10.05
C HIS A 219 10.30 8.62 11.34
N THR A 220 10.69 9.72 11.99
CA THR A 220 11.67 9.72 13.11
C THR A 220 11.27 8.91 14.33
N ASP A 221 9.97 8.61 14.47
CA ASP A 221 9.41 7.83 15.58
C ASP A 221 9.39 6.32 15.28
N TYR A 222 10.03 5.88 14.19
CA TYR A 222 10.15 4.47 13.81
C TYR A 222 11.61 4.01 13.88
N ASP A 223 11.79 2.83 14.44
CA ASP A 223 13.06 2.11 14.43
C ASP A 223 13.16 1.24 13.18
N VAL A 224 14.31 1.32 12.50
CA VAL A 224 14.60 0.52 11.29
C VAL A 224 15.75 -0.43 11.57
N THR A 225 15.50 -1.73 11.43
CA THR A 225 16.52 -2.77 11.62
C THR A 225 16.66 -3.65 10.39
N PRO A 226 17.86 -3.81 9.81
CA PRO A 226 18.07 -4.76 8.72
C PRO A 226 17.88 -6.20 9.22
N VAL A 227 17.17 -7.01 8.44
CA VAL A 227 16.91 -8.42 8.73
C VAL A 227 17.69 -9.30 7.75
N ARG A 228 18.43 -10.28 8.27
CA ARG A 228 19.19 -11.24 7.45
C ARG A 228 18.43 -12.55 7.31
N GLY A 229 18.67 -13.24 6.20
CA GLY A 229 18.13 -14.59 5.95
C GLY A 229 16.65 -14.61 5.55
N ILE A 230 16.13 -13.51 5.00
CA ILE A 230 14.82 -13.42 4.36
C ILE A 230 15.00 -12.61 3.08
N GLY A 231 14.78 -13.23 1.92
CA GLY A 231 15.07 -12.64 0.62
C GLY A 231 16.54 -12.23 0.43
N ASP A 232 16.79 -11.37 -0.56
CA ASP A 232 18.08 -10.72 -0.78
C ASP A 232 18.32 -9.57 0.21
N GLU A 233 17.24 -8.89 0.59
CA GLU A 233 17.27 -7.68 1.41
C GLU A 233 15.96 -7.54 2.18
N ALA A 234 16.05 -7.27 3.48
CA ALA A 234 14.87 -7.08 4.31
C ALA A 234 15.11 -6.05 5.41
N TYR A 235 14.06 -5.30 5.73
CA TYR A 235 14.05 -4.32 6.80
C TYR A 235 12.81 -4.51 7.67
N LEU A 236 13.03 -4.53 8.98
CA LEU A 236 11.99 -4.49 9.98
C LEU A 236 11.86 -3.05 10.46
N VAL A 237 10.68 -2.48 10.28
CA VAL A 237 10.32 -1.14 10.70
C VAL A 237 9.31 -1.25 11.83
N THR A 238 9.60 -0.65 12.99
CA THR A 238 8.73 -0.77 14.16
C THR A 238 8.49 0.57 14.84
N GLN A 239 7.35 0.68 15.50
CA GLN A 239 7.04 1.78 16.41
C GLN A 239 6.17 1.25 17.54
N ASP A 240 6.48 1.67 18.77
CA ASP A 240 5.62 1.45 19.93
C ASP A 240 5.39 2.79 20.63
N THR A 241 4.18 3.33 20.53
CA THR A 241 3.77 4.56 21.21
C THR A 241 3.06 4.29 22.54
N SER A 242 2.87 3.02 22.90
CA SER A 242 2.20 2.61 24.13
C SER A 242 3.01 2.94 25.38
N ASN A 243 4.33 3.04 25.26
CA ASN A 243 5.24 3.24 26.40
C ASN A 243 5.00 2.22 27.53
N GLY A 244 4.65 0.99 27.19
CA GLY A 244 4.31 -0.08 28.14
C GLY A 244 2.87 -0.04 28.65
N SER A 245 2.04 0.89 28.17
CA SER A 245 0.60 0.91 28.41
C SER A 245 -0.11 -0.19 27.61
N THR A 246 -1.17 -0.76 28.17
CA THR A 246 -2.11 -1.63 27.45
C THR A 246 -3.46 -0.95 27.18
N THR A 247 -3.58 0.34 27.54
CA THR A 247 -4.85 1.10 27.45
C THR A 247 -4.71 2.41 26.69
N SER A 248 -3.53 2.67 26.11
CA SER A 248 -3.25 3.84 25.29
C SER A 248 -2.06 3.61 24.37
N GLY A 249 -2.05 4.31 23.23
CA GLY A 249 -0.99 4.23 22.23
C GLY A 249 -1.26 3.18 21.15
N SER A 250 -0.21 2.76 20.48
CA SER A 250 -0.27 1.85 19.35
C SER A 250 1.04 1.09 19.18
N ARG A 251 0.96 -0.06 18.51
CA ARG A 251 2.12 -0.84 18.07
C ARG A 251 2.03 -1.06 16.58
N TYR A 252 3.15 -0.82 15.90
CA TYR A 252 3.31 -1.04 14.47
C TYR A 252 4.55 -1.86 14.21
N ALA A 253 4.44 -2.79 13.27
CA ALA A 253 5.58 -3.54 12.77
C ALA A 253 5.38 -3.85 11.29
N THR A 254 6.35 -3.48 10.45
CA THR A 254 6.39 -3.81 9.03
C THR A 254 7.65 -4.60 8.75
N LEU A 255 7.52 -5.81 8.20
CA LEU A 255 8.64 -6.50 7.59
C LEU A 255 8.54 -6.32 6.07
N ALA A 256 9.45 -5.54 5.52
CA ALA A 256 9.62 -5.38 4.08
C ALA A 256 10.75 -6.29 3.58
N VAL A 257 10.51 -7.01 2.50
CA VAL A 257 11.45 -7.95 1.88
C VAL A 257 11.52 -7.71 0.39
N ARG A 258 12.74 -7.80 -0.16
CA ARG A 258 12.99 -7.94 -1.59
C ARG A 258 13.73 -9.24 -1.85
N ASP A 259 13.29 -9.99 -2.85
CA ASP A 259 13.97 -11.19 -3.32
C ASP A 259 13.91 -11.24 -4.85
N GLY A 260 15.05 -10.98 -5.50
CA GLY A 260 15.08 -10.67 -6.93
C GLY A 260 14.27 -9.41 -7.24
N TRP A 261 13.35 -9.52 -8.21
CA TRP A 261 12.43 -8.46 -8.65
C TRP A 261 11.03 -8.56 -8.01
N MET A 262 10.89 -9.34 -6.93
CA MET A 262 9.71 -9.33 -6.09
C MET A 262 9.98 -8.49 -4.84
N THR A 263 9.00 -7.67 -4.45
CA THR A 263 8.93 -7.07 -3.12
C THR A 263 7.69 -7.55 -2.38
N PHE A 264 7.82 -7.70 -1.07
CA PHE A 264 6.76 -8.17 -0.20
C PHE A 264 6.79 -7.37 1.10
N THR A 265 5.61 -7.01 1.61
CA THR A 265 5.47 -6.41 2.93
C THR A 265 4.44 -7.18 3.74
N MET A 266 4.74 -7.38 5.02
CA MET A 266 3.77 -7.82 6.02
C MET A 266 3.74 -6.78 7.13
N TYR A 267 2.58 -6.17 7.33
CA TYR A 267 2.37 -5.04 8.21
C TYR A 267 1.34 -5.37 9.27
N TYR A 268 1.73 -5.20 10.53
CA TYR A 268 0.89 -5.33 11.70
C TYR A 268 0.61 -3.95 12.30
N SER A 269 -0.63 -3.74 12.75
CA SER A 269 -0.99 -2.61 13.58
C SER A 269 -1.97 -2.99 14.68
N ALA A 270 -1.76 -2.42 15.87
CA ALA A 270 -2.71 -2.47 16.98
C ALA A 270 -2.83 -1.08 17.62
N TYR A 271 -4.04 -0.78 18.08
CA TYR A 271 -4.38 0.46 18.76
C TYR A 271 -4.91 0.11 20.13
N PHE A 272 -4.46 0.84 21.16
CA PHE A 272 -4.85 0.58 22.53
C PHE A 272 -5.67 1.72 23.08
N SER A 273 -6.76 1.37 23.74
CA SER A 273 -7.68 2.30 24.38
C SER A 273 -8.20 1.72 25.69
N SER A 274 -8.59 2.60 26.61
CA SER A 274 -9.23 2.17 27.87
C SER A 274 -10.61 1.54 27.67
N TYR A 275 -11.15 1.58 26.45
CA TYR A 275 -12.43 0.97 26.09
C TYR A 275 -12.27 -0.40 25.45
N ASP A 276 -11.05 -0.81 25.15
CA ASP A 276 -10.79 -2.08 24.49
C ASP A 276 -11.06 -3.23 25.46
N SER A 277 -11.66 -4.29 24.94
CA SER A 277 -11.86 -5.53 25.68
C SER A 277 -10.56 -6.32 25.86
N ASP A 278 -9.59 -6.09 24.99
CA ASP A 278 -8.25 -6.66 25.10
C ASP A 278 -7.42 -5.83 26.08
N THR A 279 -6.90 -6.49 27.11
CA THR A 279 -6.07 -5.86 28.15
C THR A 279 -4.66 -6.45 28.19
N ASP A 280 -4.37 -7.42 27.32
CA ASP A 280 -3.11 -8.14 27.25
C ASP A 280 -2.66 -8.29 25.79
N PRO A 281 -2.38 -7.18 25.08
CA PRO A 281 -1.93 -7.23 23.70
C PRO A 281 -0.48 -7.74 23.61
N PRO A 282 -0.13 -8.49 22.55
CA PRO A 282 1.18 -9.12 22.42
C PRO A 282 2.30 -8.07 22.35
N GLY A 283 3.46 -8.44 22.90
CA GLY A 283 4.65 -7.59 22.87
C GLY A 283 5.16 -7.38 21.43
N LEU A 284 5.84 -6.27 21.20
CA LEU A 284 6.41 -5.98 19.88
C LEU A 284 7.42 -7.06 19.44
N ASP A 285 8.19 -7.62 20.38
CA ASP A 285 9.13 -8.70 20.09
C ASP A 285 8.42 -9.96 19.56
N ASP A 286 7.29 -10.34 20.17
CA ASP A 286 6.47 -11.48 19.72
C ASP A 286 5.94 -11.24 18.30
N VAL A 287 5.34 -10.07 18.08
CA VAL A 287 4.82 -9.66 16.77
C VAL A 287 5.90 -9.71 15.70
N THR A 288 7.09 -9.16 15.97
CA THR A 288 8.18 -9.18 14.98
C THR A 288 8.72 -10.59 14.74
N GLY A 289 8.65 -11.48 15.73
CA GLY A 289 8.94 -12.90 15.60
C GLY A 289 7.96 -13.61 14.66
N TRP A 290 6.65 -13.34 14.83
CA TRP A 290 5.59 -13.85 13.97
C TRP A 290 5.74 -13.35 12.54
N LEU A 291 5.92 -12.04 12.34
CA LEU A 291 6.15 -11.45 11.00
C LEU A 291 7.30 -12.14 10.26
N LYS A 292 8.44 -12.36 10.93
CA LYS A 292 9.61 -13.02 10.33
C LYS A 292 9.33 -14.47 9.95
N THR A 293 8.60 -15.19 10.81
CA THR A 293 8.28 -16.61 10.62
C THR A 293 7.31 -16.77 9.46
N ASP A 294 6.22 -16.03 9.52
CA ASP A 294 5.12 -16.12 8.56
C ASP A 294 5.52 -15.54 7.19
N THR A 295 6.35 -14.49 7.16
CA THR A 295 6.91 -13.99 5.90
C THR A 295 7.79 -15.03 5.22
N LYS A 296 8.70 -15.71 5.95
CA LYS A 296 9.53 -16.77 5.36
C LYS A 296 8.67 -17.89 4.76
N SER A 297 7.68 -18.36 5.51
CA SER A 297 6.76 -19.40 5.05
C SER A 297 5.97 -18.96 3.82
N THR A 298 5.40 -17.75 3.86
CA THR A 298 4.66 -17.14 2.76
C THR A 298 5.52 -17.05 1.49
N LEU A 299 6.74 -16.54 1.58
CA LEU A 299 7.62 -16.42 0.41
C LEU A 299 7.93 -17.79 -0.23
N GLU A 300 8.12 -18.84 0.56
CA GLU A 300 8.30 -20.19 0.00
C GLU A 300 7.02 -20.71 -0.69
N GLN A 301 5.84 -20.43 -0.14
CA GLN A 301 4.54 -20.83 -0.75
C GLN A 301 4.24 -20.08 -2.06
N LEU A 302 4.78 -18.86 -2.22
CA LEU A 302 4.55 -18.02 -3.40
C LEU A 302 5.48 -18.35 -4.59
N LYS A 303 6.47 -19.22 -4.38
CA LYS A 303 7.31 -19.77 -5.46
C LYS A 303 6.57 -20.91 -6.16
N ALA A 304 6.58 -20.88 -7.49
CA ALA A 304 6.00 -21.92 -8.35
C ALA A 304 7.04 -22.95 -8.82
#